data_AF-A0A848YBR8-F1
#
_entry.id   AF-A0A848YBR8-F1
#
_cell.length_a   1.000
_cell.length_b   1.000
_cell.length_c   1.000
_cell.angle_alpha   90.00
_cell.angle_beta   90.00
_cell.angle_gamma   90.00
#
_symmetry.space_group_name_H-M   'P 1'
#
loop_
_entity.id
_entity.type
_entity.pdbx_description
1 polymer ?
#
loop_
_entity_poly.entity_id
_entity_poly.type
_entity_poly.pdbx_seq_one_letter_code
_entity_poly.pdbx_strand_id
1 'polypeptide(L)'
;MNGIEDTAGELLTIIRRDCPKVHCITNTVAETFTANVLLAAGAVPSMTAHPDEVGAFVTSAHSVLINLGTPDEQRNTANTVAIDIAQAEGLPWVLDPVFVDRSPVRLERTMELLMRAPAVVRGNAGELDALKHVSADGFAKFCSDYKTVTATTGATDRIDSAGRAGLVNNGHPV
;
A
#
# COMPACT_ATOMS: atom_id res chain seq x y z
N MET A 1 7.37 -14.69 -23.71
CA MET A 1 7.18 -13.94 -22.46
C MET A 1 5.87 -14.42 -21.89
N ASN A 2 5.87 -14.90 -20.64
CA ASN A 2 4.64 -15.32 -19.97
C ASN A 2 3.68 -14.12 -19.88
N GLY A 3 2.38 -14.38 -20.03
CA GLY A 3 1.36 -13.34 -19.92
C GLY A 3 1.28 -12.78 -18.50
N ILE A 4 0.56 -11.68 -18.32
CA ILE A 4 0.30 -11.12 -16.98
C ILE A 4 -0.52 -12.12 -16.14
N GLU A 5 -1.38 -12.93 -16.77
CA GLU A 5 -2.14 -13.97 -16.07
C GLU A 5 -1.24 -15.10 -15.54
N ASP A 6 -0.29 -15.56 -16.35
CA ASP A 6 0.66 -16.59 -15.93
C ASP A 6 1.50 -16.11 -14.75
N THR A 7 2.00 -14.88 -14.83
CA THR A 7 2.77 -14.24 -13.75
C THR A 7 1.93 -14.12 -12.48
N ALA A 8 0.63 -13.76 -12.59
CA ALA A 8 -0.26 -13.71 -11.44
C ALA A 8 -0.47 -15.08 -10.80
N GLY A 9 -0.60 -16.15 -11.59
CA GLY A 9 -0.70 -17.53 -11.08
C GLY A 9 0.57 -17.99 -10.35
N GLU A 10 1.74 -17.66 -10.89
CA GLU A 10 3.04 -17.91 -10.26
C GLU A 10 3.16 -17.17 -8.92
N LEU A 11 2.80 -15.88 -8.88
CA LEU A 11 2.82 -15.07 -7.66
C LEU A 11 1.86 -15.61 -6.59
N LEU A 12 0.65 -16.04 -6.97
CA LEU A 12 -0.28 -16.66 -6.03
C LEU A 12 0.28 -17.96 -5.45
N THR A 13 1.00 -18.74 -6.26
CA THR A 13 1.66 -19.97 -5.82
C THR A 13 2.76 -19.67 -4.79
N ILE A 14 3.54 -18.61 -5.02
CA ILE A 14 4.57 -18.13 -4.09
C ILE A 14 3.93 -17.69 -2.76
N ILE A 15 2.86 -16.89 -2.79
CA ILE A 15 2.15 -16.43 -1.58
C ILE A 15 1.68 -17.63 -0.75
N ARG A 16 1.04 -18.63 -1.39
CA ARG A 16 0.53 -19.82 -0.70
C ARG A 16 1.63 -20.73 -0.15
N ARG A 17 2.79 -20.77 -0.80
CA ARG A 17 3.94 -21.55 -0.34
C ARG A 17 4.64 -20.89 0.85
N ASP A 18 4.86 -19.59 0.76
CA ASP A 18 5.69 -18.84 1.72
C ASP A 18 4.87 -18.30 2.90
N CYS A 19 3.54 -18.30 2.79
CA CYS A 19 2.59 -17.84 3.81
C CYS A 19 3.00 -16.49 4.43
N PRO A 20 3.16 -15.42 3.63
CA PRO A 20 3.80 -14.21 4.10
C PRO A 20 2.98 -13.52 5.20
N LYS A 21 3.66 -13.02 6.23
CA LYS A 21 3.05 -12.23 7.28
C LYS A 21 2.89 -10.78 6.81
N VAL A 22 1.67 -10.27 6.83
CA VAL A 22 1.35 -8.89 6.43
C VAL A 22 0.76 -8.16 7.62
N HIS A 23 1.48 -7.15 8.12
CA HIS A 23 0.94 -6.27 9.14
C HIS A 23 0.13 -5.14 8.48
N CYS A 24 -1.11 -4.93 8.91
CA CYS A 24 -2.02 -3.98 8.29
C CYS A 24 -2.50 -2.98 9.33
N ILE A 25 -2.23 -1.70 9.10
CA ILE A 25 -2.90 -0.59 9.76
C ILE A 25 -3.89 -0.03 8.74
N THR A 26 -5.11 -0.56 8.79
CA THR A 26 -6.17 -0.22 7.83
C THR A 26 -7.33 0.52 8.48
N ASN A 27 -8.28 0.94 7.65
CA ASN A 27 -9.48 1.59 8.12
C ASN A 27 -10.45 0.58 8.78
N THR A 28 -11.23 1.05 9.75
CA THR A 28 -12.13 0.18 10.54
C THR A 28 -13.23 -0.50 9.71
N VAL A 29 -13.60 0.08 8.56
CA VAL A 29 -14.65 -0.47 7.69
C VAL A 29 -14.15 -1.69 6.92
N ALA A 30 -12.87 -1.69 6.52
CA ALA A 30 -12.27 -2.72 5.69
C ALA A 30 -11.44 -3.76 6.47
N GLU A 31 -11.25 -3.58 7.78
CA GLU A 31 -10.32 -4.38 8.60
C GLU A 31 -10.59 -5.90 8.50
N THR A 32 -11.82 -6.33 8.84
CA THR A 32 -12.20 -7.75 8.75
C THR A 32 -12.11 -8.30 7.34
N PHE A 33 -12.54 -7.52 6.34
CA PHE A 33 -12.51 -7.96 4.95
C PHE A 33 -11.08 -8.13 4.44
N THR A 34 -10.20 -7.18 4.77
CA THR A 34 -8.76 -7.24 4.43
C THR A 34 -8.11 -8.49 5.02
N ALA A 35 -8.39 -8.80 6.29
CA ALA A 35 -7.88 -10.01 6.94
C ALA A 35 -8.33 -11.28 6.20
N ASN A 36 -9.62 -11.37 5.87
CA ASN A 36 -10.18 -12.53 5.18
C ASN A 36 -9.62 -12.70 3.76
N VAL A 37 -9.40 -11.62 3.02
CA VAL A 37 -8.79 -11.68 1.68
C VAL A 37 -7.34 -12.15 1.76
N LEU A 38 -6.56 -11.65 2.73
CA LEU A 38 -5.18 -12.11 2.96
C LEU A 38 -5.14 -13.61 3.30
N LEU A 39 -6.01 -14.06 4.20
CA LEU A 39 -6.14 -15.49 4.54
C LEU A 39 -6.52 -16.34 3.32
N ALA A 40 -7.49 -15.89 2.53
CA ALA A 40 -7.92 -16.59 1.31
C ALA A 40 -6.80 -16.67 0.25
N ALA A 41 -5.93 -15.67 0.18
CA ALA A 41 -4.74 -15.69 -0.67
C ALA A 41 -3.63 -16.62 -0.14
N GLY A 42 -3.68 -17.04 1.13
CA GLY A 42 -2.67 -17.86 1.79
C GLY A 42 -1.66 -17.08 2.64
N ALA A 43 -1.87 -15.78 2.86
CA ALA A 43 -1.05 -14.94 3.72
C ALA A 43 -1.53 -14.98 5.19
N VAL A 44 -0.70 -14.44 6.10
CA VAL A 44 -1.00 -14.35 7.54
C VAL A 44 -1.18 -12.88 7.94
N PRO A 45 -2.40 -12.39 8.16
CA PRO A 45 -2.63 -11.01 8.56
C PRO A 45 -2.38 -10.75 10.06
N SER A 46 -1.97 -9.53 10.40
CA SER A 46 -2.08 -8.95 11.76
C SER A 46 -2.60 -7.50 11.68
N MET A 47 -3.45 -7.08 12.63
CA MET A 47 -4.32 -5.90 12.49
C MET A 47 -4.28 -4.91 13.68
N THR A 48 -3.15 -4.74 14.36
CA THR A 48 -3.06 -3.74 15.44
C THR A 48 -2.79 -2.33 14.91
N ALA A 49 -3.39 -1.34 15.58
CA ALA A 49 -3.04 0.07 15.45
C ALA A 49 -2.70 0.72 16.81
N HIS A 50 -2.28 -0.05 17.81
CA HIS A 50 -1.84 0.50 19.10
C HIS A 50 -0.34 0.84 19.04
N PRO A 51 0.06 2.11 19.26
CA PRO A 51 1.46 2.54 19.12
C PRO A 51 2.47 1.71 19.92
N ASP A 52 2.09 1.26 21.12
CA ASP A 52 2.98 0.51 22.00
C ASP A 52 3.15 -0.96 21.60
N GLU A 53 2.24 -1.52 20.78
CA GLU A 53 2.28 -2.93 20.42
C GLU A 53 2.67 -3.14 18.95
N VAL A 54 2.35 -2.16 18.08
CA VAL A 54 2.55 -2.23 16.63
C VAL A 54 3.97 -2.63 16.24
N GLY A 55 4.96 -2.17 17.00
CA GLY A 55 6.36 -2.47 16.71
C GLY A 55 6.68 -3.96 16.75
N ALA A 56 6.18 -4.68 17.76
CA ALA A 56 6.41 -6.13 17.88
C ALA A 56 5.79 -6.90 16.69
N PHE A 57 4.63 -6.45 16.20
CA PHE A 57 3.97 -7.07 15.05
C PHE A 57 4.74 -6.78 13.75
N VAL A 58 5.16 -5.53 13.54
CA VAL A 58 5.90 -5.12 12.34
C VAL A 58 7.26 -5.83 12.24
N THR A 59 8.02 -5.92 13.33
CA THR A 59 9.31 -6.65 13.36
C THR A 59 9.16 -8.12 12.94
N SER A 60 8.00 -8.74 13.21
CA SER A 60 7.73 -10.13 12.83
C SER A 60 7.09 -10.31 11.45
N ALA A 61 6.77 -9.21 10.76
CA ALA A 61 6.09 -9.22 9.47
C ALA A 61 7.07 -9.27 8.29
N HIS A 62 6.56 -9.61 7.11
CA HIS A 62 7.31 -9.54 5.85
C HIS A 62 6.98 -8.28 5.04
N SER A 63 5.86 -7.62 5.34
CA SER A 63 5.44 -6.37 4.71
C SER A 63 4.40 -5.63 5.57
N VAL A 64 4.24 -4.34 5.31
CA VAL A 64 3.30 -3.46 6.02
C VAL A 64 2.33 -2.79 5.05
N LEU A 65 1.04 -2.75 5.38
CA LEU A 65 0.02 -1.95 4.70
C LEU A 65 -0.39 -0.78 5.60
N ILE A 66 -0.34 0.43 5.06
CA ILE A 66 -0.84 1.65 5.69
C ILE A 66 -1.98 2.21 4.83
N ASN A 67 -3.21 2.17 5.36
CA ASN A 67 -4.40 2.72 4.70
C ASN A 67 -4.99 3.85 5.54
N LEU A 68 -5.21 5.01 4.90
CA LEU A 68 -5.60 6.25 5.58
C LEU A 68 -7.12 6.49 5.61
N GLY A 69 -7.92 5.43 5.42
CA GLY A 69 -9.37 5.51 5.20
C GLY A 69 -10.21 5.98 6.39
N THR A 70 -9.73 5.84 7.63
CA THR A 70 -10.37 6.35 8.85
C THR A 70 -9.29 6.94 9.77
N PRO A 71 -8.83 8.17 9.53
CA PRO A 71 -7.73 8.75 10.27
C PRO A 71 -8.16 9.06 11.71
N ASP A 72 -7.28 8.74 12.64
CA ASP A 72 -7.32 9.15 14.04
C ASP A 72 -5.89 9.27 14.57
N GLU A 73 -5.72 9.94 15.72
CA GLU A 73 -4.41 10.24 16.29
C GLU A 73 -3.62 8.98 16.67
N GLN A 74 -4.30 7.96 17.19
CA GLN A 74 -3.68 6.70 17.59
C GLN A 74 -3.15 5.95 16.35
N ARG A 75 -3.96 5.80 15.30
CA ARG A 75 -3.55 5.23 14.01
C ARG A 75 -2.42 6.03 13.38
N ASN A 76 -2.47 7.36 13.42
CA ASN A 76 -1.41 8.19 12.86
C ASN A 76 -0.08 7.97 13.57
N THR A 77 -0.09 7.86 14.90
CA THR A 77 1.09 7.51 15.69
C THR A 77 1.60 6.11 15.34
N ALA A 78 0.71 5.11 15.31
CA ALA A 78 1.07 3.74 14.94
C ALA A 78 1.65 3.63 13.52
N ASN A 79 1.11 4.39 12.56
CA ASN A 79 1.64 4.46 11.19
C ASN A 79 3.10 4.92 11.18
N THR A 80 3.44 5.98 11.93
CA THR A 80 4.83 6.46 12.02
C THR A 80 5.74 5.37 12.58
N VAL A 81 5.36 4.76 13.71
CA VAL A 81 6.16 3.70 14.35
C VAL A 81 6.35 2.50 13.43
N ALA A 82 5.28 2.07 12.74
CA ALA A 82 5.35 0.96 11.81
C ALA A 82 6.27 1.24 10.62
N ILE A 83 6.24 2.46 10.07
CA ILE A 83 7.12 2.85 8.96
C ILE A 83 8.56 3.00 9.42
N ASP A 84 8.81 3.57 10.62
CA ASP A 84 10.15 3.66 11.20
C ASP A 84 10.80 2.26 11.29
N ILE A 85 10.06 1.29 11.83
CA ILE A 85 10.54 -0.09 11.98
C ILE A 85 10.65 -0.78 10.62
N ALA A 86 9.67 -0.63 9.73
CA ALA A 86 9.73 -1.21 8.40
C ALA A 86 10.97 -0.72 7.62
N GLN A 87 11.31 0.57 7.72
CA GLN A 87 12.52 1.11 7.09
C GLN A 87 13.80 0.60 7.75
N ALA A 88 13.84 0.50 9.08
CA ALA A 88 15.00 -0.02 9.80
C ALA A 88 15.28 -1.50 9.47
N GLU A 89 14.22 -2.31 9.32
CA GLU A 89 14.29 -3.74 9.02
C GLU A 89 14.33 -4.03 7.49
N GLY A 90 14.22 -3.01 6.65
CA GLY A 90 14.20 -3.16 5.18
C GLY A 90 12.93 -3.83 4.65
N LEU A 91 11.82 -3.77 5.39
CA LEU A 91 10.54 -4.34 4.99
C LEU A 91 9.83 -3.42 3.99
N PRO A 92 9.30 -3.97 2.87
CA PRO A 92 8.49 -3.19 1.96
C PRO A 92 7.16 -2.80 2.63
N TRP A 93 6.73 -1.57 2.38
CA TRP A 93 5.44 -1.09 2.86
C TRP A 93 4.62 -0.42 1.75
N VAL A 94 3.30 -0.53 1.87
CA VAL A 94 2.31 -0.09 0.88
C VAL A 94 1.50 1.07 1.48
N LEU A 95 1.31 2.12 0.69
CA LEU A 95 0.46 3.25 1.04
C LEU A 95 -0.84 3.22 0.22
N ASP A 96 -1.97 3.27 0.91
CA ASP A 96 -3.31 3.43 0.34
C ASP A 96 -3.93 4.76 0.85
N PRO A 97 -3.84 5.85 0.05
CA PRO A 97 -4.20 7.20 0.46
C PRO A 97 -5.70 7.47 0.24
N VAL A 98 -6.56 6.60 0.79
CA VAL A 98 -8.03 6.67 0.60
C VAL A 98 -8.57 8.08 0.84
N PHE A 99 -9.31 8.62 -0.13
CA PHE A 99 -9.92 9.97 -0.11
C PHE A 99 -8.95 11.14 0.09
N VAL A 100 -7.69 10.97 -0.30
CA VAL A 100 -6.69 12.06 -0.29
C VAL A 100 -7.07 13.25 -1.18
N ASP A 101 -7.88 13.00 -2.22
CA ASP A 101 -8.45 14.00 -3.13
C ASP A 101 -9.52 14.89 -2.47
N ARG A 102 -10.04 14.49 -1.31
CA ARG A 102 -11.18 15.17 -0.64
C ARG A 102 -10.84 15.77 0.72
N SER A 103 -9.84 15.21 1.41
CA SER A 103 -9.54 15.59 2.79
C SER A 103 -8.16 16.23 2.89
N PRO A 104 -8.05 17.54 3.19
CA PRO A 104 -6.76 18.21 3.38
C PRO A 104 -5.89 17.56 4.45
N VAL A 105 -6.50 17.06 5.53
CA VAL A 105 -5.79 16.34 6.61
C VAL A 105 -5.17 15.04 6.09
N ARG A 106 -5.89 14.29 5.22
CA ARG A 106 -5.33 13.09 4.59
C ARG A 106 -4.26 13.45 3.59
N LEU A 107 -4.44 14.52 2.81
CA LEU A 107 -3.44 15.01 1.87
C LEU A 107 -2.12 15.35 2.56
N GLU A 108 -2.17 16.16 3.61
CA GLU A 108 -0.99 16.51 4.40
C GLU A 108 -0.28 15.26 4.91
N ARG A 109 -1.03 14.35 5.56
CA ARG A 109 -0.47 13.10 6.07
C ARG A 109 0.10 12.21 4.96
N THR A 110 -0.59 12.08 3.84
CA THR A 110 -0.10 11.32 2.68
C THR A 110 1.21 11.90 2.16
N MET A 111 1.33 13.22 2.05
CA MET A 111 2.57 13.87 1.59
C MET A 111 3.73 13.60 2.54
N GLU A 112 3.52 13.66 3.86
CA GLU A 112 4.53 13.29 4.85
C GLU A 112 4.99 11.83 4.69
N LEU A 113 4.04 10.90 4.54
CA LEU A 113 4.34 9.47 4.42
C LEU A 113 4.96 9.13 3.07
N LEU A 114 4.61 9.83 1.99
CA LEU A 114 5.23 9.64 0.68
C LEU A 114 6.73 9.91 0.76
N MET A 115 7.17 10.95 1.48
CA MET A 115 8.59 11.25 1.68
C MET A 115 9.37 10.13 2.39
N ARG A 116 8.68 9.16 2.99
CA ARG A 116 9.24 7.92 3.55
C ARG A 116 9.37 6.79 2.52
N ALA A 117 9.21 7.09 1.23
CA ALA A 117 9.46 6.20 0.09
C ALA A 117 8.76 4.83 0.20
N PRO A 118 7.41 4.77 0.15
CA PRO A 118 6.70 3.49 0.08
C PRO A 118 7.15 2.67 -1.13
N ALA A 119 7.15 1.35 -0.97
CA ALA A 119 7.45 0.44 -2.07
C ALA A 119 6.33 0.49 -3.13
N VAL A 120 5.07 0.65 -2.67
CA VAL A 120 3.90 0.75 -3.53
C VAL A 120 2.96 1.86 -3.03
N VAL A 121 2.44 2.67 -3.95
CA VAL A 121 1.27 3.52 -3.71
C VAL A 121 0.13 3.01 -4.57
N ARG A 122 -1.00 2.69 -3.95
CA ARG A 122 -2.20 2.20 -4.65
C ARG A 122 -3.35 3.16 -4.41
N GLY A 123 -4.02 3.60 -5.46
CA GLY A 123 -5.17 4.49 -5.37
C GLY A 123 -5.94 4.55 -6.69
N ASN A 124 -7.11 5.18 -6.67
CA ASN A 124 -7.83 5.49 -7.91
C ASN A 124 -7.20 6.71 -8.62
N ALA A 125 -7.66 7.00 -9.84
CA ALA A 125 -7.12 8.10 -10.64
C ALA A 125 -7.23 9.48 -9.95
N GLY A 126 -8.34 9.75 -9.25
CA GLY A 126 -8.52 11.00 -8.52
C GLY A 126 -7.59 11.12 -7.32
N GLU A 127 -7.42 10.04 -6.56
CA GLU A 127 -6.50 9.99 -5.42
C GLU A 127 -5.05 10.19 -5.86
N LEU A 128 -4.60 9.52 -6.92
CA LEU A 128 -3.22 9.68 -7.43
C LEU A 128 -3.00 11.03 -8.12
N ASP A 129 -4.04 11.61 -8.73
CA ASP A 129 -3.98 12.96 -9.29
C ASP A 129 -3.75 14.03 -8.23
N ALA A 130 -4.31 13.85 -7.02
CA ALA A 130 -4.05 14.74 -5.89
C ALA A 130 -2.58 14.74 -5.43
N LEU A 131 -1.81 13.71 -5.79
CA LEU A 131 -0.40 13.55 -5.39
C LEU A 131 0.57 14.21 -6.37
N LYS A 132 0.11 14.74 -7.51
CA LYS A 132 0.94 15.35 -8.57
C LYS A 132 1.92 16.41 -8.06
N HIS A 133 1.59 17.09 -6.96
CA HIS A 133 2.37 18.17 -6.37
C HIS A 133 3.30 17.74 -5.22
N VAL A 134 3.52 16.43 -5.01
CA VAL A 134 4.43 15.94 -3.96
C VAL A 134 5.87 16.49 -4.08
N SER A 135 6.30 16.83 -5.30
CA SER A 135 7.62 17.40 -5.57
C SER A 135 7.54 18.42 -6.69
N ALA A 136 8.56 19.29 -6.80
CA ALA A 136 8.65 20.29 -7.87
C ALA A 136 8.64 19.66 -9.28
N ASP A 137 9.22 18.47 -9.40
CA ASP A 137 9.29 17.71 -10.67
C ASP A 137 8.10 16.76 -10.89
N GLY A 138 7.16 16.72 -9.93
CA GLY A 138 5.93 15.97 -9.99
C GLY A 138 6.00 14.51 -9.51
N PHE A 139 4.83 13.93 -9.28
CA PHE A 139 4.65 12.58 -8.70
C PHE A 139 5.32 11.45 -9.49
N ALA A 140 5.26 11.48 -10.83
CA ALA A 140 5.87 10.43 -11.64
C ALA A 140 7.40 10.38 -11.47
N LYS A 141 8.05 11.56 -11.42
CA LYS A 141 9.49 11.65 -11.17
C LYS A 141 9.83 11.22 -9.74
N PHE A 142 9.04 11.66 -8.76
CA PHE A 142 9.16 11.18 -7.38
C PHE A 142 9.17 9.64 -7.32
N CYS A 143 8.16 8.99 -7.90
CA CYS A 143 8.08 7.53 -7.89
C CYS A 143 9.26 6.86 -8.60
N SER A 144 9.78 7.45 -9.68
CA SER A 144 10.98 6.94 -10.35
C SER A 144 12.23 7.06 -9.47
N ASP A 145 12.44 8.21 -8.83
CA ASP A 145 13.63 8.48 -8.00
C ASP A 145 13.69 7.55 -6.78
N TYR A 146 12.53 7.29 -6.16
CA TYR A 146 12.40 6.43 -4.98
C TYR A 146 12.05 4.97 -5.31
N LYS A 147 11.98 4.60 -6.59
CA LYS A 147 11.59 3.26 -7.08
C LYS A 147 10.24 2.78 -6.53
N THR A 148 9.34 3.71 -6.22
CA THR A 148 7.97 3.43 -5.82
C THR A 148 7.16 2.95 -7.02
N VAL A 149 6.48 1.82 -6.87
CA VAL A 149 5.50 1.34 -7.86
C VAL A 149 4.18 2.06 -7.62
N THR A 150 3.51 2.52 -8.67
CA THR A 150 2.15 3.08 -8.56
C THR A 150 1.14 2.14 -9.19
N ALA A 151 0.07 1.83 -8.46
CA ALA A 151 -1.07 1.08 -8.96
C ALA A 151 -2.29 1.98 -9.02
N THR A 152 -2.63 2.44 -10.23
CA THR A 152 -3.84 3.24 -10.51
C THR A 152 -4.99 2.30 -10.82
N THR A 153 -5.99 2.21 -9.95
CA THR A 153 -7.11 1.28 -10.15
C THR A 153 -8.32 1.91 -10.83
N GLY A 154 -9.01 1.15 -11.69
CA GLY A 154 -10.17 1.59 -12.47
C GLY A 154 -10.82 0.46 -13.27
N ALA A 155 -11.46 0.77 -14.40
CA ALA A 155 -11.97 -0.26 -15.32
C ALA A 155 -10.84 -1.08 -15.96
N THR A 156 -9.70 -0.43 -16.17
CA THR A 156 -8.41 -1.06 -16.46
C THR A 156 -7.45 -0.53 -15.41
N ASP A 157 -6.79 -1.42 -14.67
CA ASP A 157 -5.76 -1.01 -13.73
C ASP A 157 -4.44 -0.78 -14.46
N ARG A 158 -3.71 0.24 -14.05
CA ARG A 158 -2.39 0.60 -14.58
C ARG A 158 -1.35 0.51 -13.49
N ILE A 159 -0.31 -0.28 -13.73
CA ILE A 159 0.84 -0.44 -12.84
C ILE A 159 2.05 0.22 -13.48
N ASP A 160 2.62 1.25 -12.87
CA ASP A 160 3.84 1.93 -13.36
C ASP A 160 5.01 1.72 -12.40
N SER A 161 6.20 1.47 -12.97
CA SER A 161 7.45 1.34 -12.21
C SER A 161 8.65 1.67 -13.11
N ALA A 162 9.44 2.69 -12.73
CA ALA A 162 10.71 3.05 -13.37
C ALA A 162 10.64 3.10 -14.92
N GLY A 163 9.63 3.79 -15.46
CA GLY A 163 9.43 3.95 -16.91
C GLY A 163 8.81 2.75 -17.64
N ARG A 164 8.48 1.67 -16.92
CA ARG A 164 7.68 0.56 -17.44
C ARG A 164 6.24 0.69 -16.94
N ALA A 165 5.29 0.27 -17.79
CA ALA A 165 3.87 0.23 -17.45
C ALA A 165 3.27 -1.11 -17.84
N GLY A 166 2.38 -1.63 -17.01
CA GLY A 166 1.55 -2.81 -17.27
C GLY A 166 0.07 -2.48 -17.10
N LEU A 167 -0.79 -3.15 -17.87
CA LEU A 167 -2.24 -3.00 -17.80
C LEU A 167 -2.88 -4.31 -17.36
N VAL A 168 -3.86 -4.22 -16.45
CA VAL A 168 -4.69 -5.35 -16.00
C VAL A 168 -6.14 -5.02 -16.36
N ASN A 169 -6.77 -5.88 -17.18
CA ASN A 169 -8.14 -5.69 -17.69
C ASN A 169 -9.15 -6.66 -17.05
N ASN A 170 -8.79 -7.26 -15.93
CA ASN A 170 -9.64 -8.20 -15.20
C ASN A 170 -10.68 -7.44 -14.36
N GLY A 171 -11.63 -8.18 -13.79
CA GLY A 171 -12.66 -7.64 -12.90
C GLY A 171 -14.07 -7.88 -13.44
N HIS A 172 -15.03 -7.20 -12.85
CA HIS A 172 -16.43 -7.23 -13.25
C HIS A 172 -17.01 -5.82 -13.21
N PRO A 173 -17.88 -5.43 -14.16
CA PRO A 173 -18.64 -4.19 -14.05
C PRO A 173 -19.41 -4.15 -12.72
N VAL A 174 -19.38 -3.01 -12.05
CA VAL A 174 -20.09 -2.77 -10.79
C VAL A 174 -21.48 -2.20 -11.09
#